data_AF-A0A3B9HGQ6-F1
#
_entry.id   AF-A0A3B9HGQ6-F1
#
_cell.length_a   1.000
_cell.length_b   1.000
_cell.length_c   1.000
_cell.angle_alpha   90.00
_cell.angle_beta   90.00
_cell.angle_gamma   90.00
#
_symmetry.space_group_name_H-M   'P 1'
#
loop_
_entity.id
_entity.type
_entity.pdbx_description
1 polymer ?
#
loop_
_entity_poly.entity_id
_entity_poly.type
_entity_poly.pdbx_seq_one_letter_code
_entity_poly.pdbx_strand_id
1 'polypeptide(L)'
;MVAEKLGIEKVGLYGERIFIRWNDSHESSYTSKEIRISCQCAECVEEWSKRQLLDPATVPLDLQAEDHLMIGNYAIQFLWSDGHYTGIFPFAVLRKMCPCTSCKS
;
A
#
# COMPACT_ATOMS: atom_id res chain seq x y z
N MET A 1 -9.65 -6.75 -27.50
CA MET A 1 -9.29 -5.62 -26.62
C MET A 1 -8.47 -6.20 -25.49
N VAL A 2 -7.16 -5.92 -25.44
CA VAL A 2 -6.31 -6.38 -24.35
C VAL A 2 -6.58 -5.43 -23.19
N ALA A 3 -7.07 -5.92 -22.05
CA ALA A 3 -7.18 -5.09 -20.86
C ALA A 3 -5.78 -4.56 -20.53
N GLU A 4 -5.61 -3.25 -20.44
CA GLU A 4 -4.33 -2.68 -20.08
C GLU A 4 -3.90 -3.17 -18.69
N LYS A 5 -2.63 -3.52 -18.55
CA LYS A 5 -2.09 -3.98 -17.28
C LYS A 5 -2.19 -2.84 -16.26
N LEU A 6 -2.75 -3.12 -15.08
CA LEU A 6 -2.85 -2.17 -13.99
C LEU A 6 -1.46 -1.60 -13.64
N GLY A 7 -1.35 -0.27 -13.62
CA GLY A 7 -0.12 0.45 -13.32
C GLY A 7 -0.41 1.75 -12.56
N ILE A 8 0.63 2.27 -11.90
CA ILE A 8 0.57 3.55 -11.20
C ILE A 8 1.15 4.62 -12.12
N GLU A 9 0.40 5.69 -12.35
CA GLU A 9 0.86 6.87 -13.09
C GLU A 9 1.51 7.89 -12.15
N LYS A 10 0.95 8.07 -10.95
CA LYS A 10 1.50 9.01 -9.95
C LYS A 10 1.22 8.56 -8.53
N VAL A 11 2.19 8.76 -7.65
CA VAL A 11 2.07 8.63 -6.20
C VAL A 11 2.23 10.01 -5.56
N GLY A 12 1.37 10.33 -4.60
CA GLY A 12 1.48 11.53 -3.77
C GLY A 12 1.46 11.17 -2.30
N LEU A 13 2.45 11.64 -1.55
CA LEU A 13 2.58 11.44 -0.10
C LEU A 13 2.34 12.80 0.58
N TYR A 14 1.30 12.88 1.42
CA TYR A 14 0.93 14.13 2.10
C TYR A 14 0.59 13.82 3.57
N GLY A 15 1.60 13.94 4.44
CA GLY A 15 1.49 13.59 5.85
C GLY A 15 1.04 12.13 6.02
N GLU A 16 -0.10 11.93 6.67
CA GLU A 16 -0.68 10.60 6.94
C GLU A 16 -1.42 10.01 5.74
N ARG A 17 -1.45 10.68 4.58
CA ARG A 17 -2.22 10.23 3.41
C ARG A 17 -1.34 9.86 2.23
N ILE A 18 -1.73 8.77 1.57
CA ILE A 18 -1.13 8.27 0.34
C ILE A 18 -2.19 8.35 -0.75
N PHE A 19 -1.84 8.97 -1.88
CA PHE A 19 -2.66 9.08 -3.06
C PHE A 19 -2.00 8.34 -4.21
N ILE A 20 -2.79 7.53 -4.91
CA ILE A 20 -2.34 6.79 -6.08
C ILE A 20 -3.29 7.12 -7.22
N ARG A 21 -2.72 7.68 -8.30
CA ARG A 21 -3.39 7.82 -9.59
C ARG A 21 -2.96 6.66 -10.48
N TRP A 22 -3.93 5.93 -10.98
CA TRP A 22 -3.74 4.73 -11.78
C TRP A 22 -3.79 5.06 -13.27
N ASN A 23 -3.23 4.19 -14.10
CA ASN A 23 -3.26 4.35 -15.56
C ASN A 23 -4.66 4.22 -16.19
N ASP A 24 -5.65 3.72 -15.44
CA ASP A 24 -7.06 3.66 -15.84
C ASP A 24 -7.85 4.92 -15.42
N SER A 25 -7.16 6.02 -15.12
CA SER A 25 -7.73 7.29 -14.62
C SER A 25 -8.43 7.20 -13.25
N HIS A 26 -8.43 6.05 -12.60
CA HIS A 26 -8.94 5.94 -11.24
C HIS A 26 -7.97 6.58 -10.26
N GLU A 27 -8.49 6.97 -9.10
CA GLU A 27 -7.72 7.50 -8.00
C GLU A 27 -8.07 6.75 -6.72
N SER A 28 -7.05 6.43 -5.93
CA SER A 28 -7.22 5.82 -4.62
C SER A 28 -6.51 6.66 -3.57
N SER A 29 -7.18 6.84 -2.43
CA SER A 29 -6.63 7.54 -1.28
C SER A 29 -6.68 6.64 -0.06
N TYR A 30 -5.57 6.55 0.64
CA TYR A 30 -5.39 5.72 1.82
C TYR A 30 -4.78 6.56 2.94
N THR A 31 -4.98 6.12 4.17
CA THR A 31 -4.07 6.49 5.25
C THR A 31 -2.82 5.62 5.19
N SER A 32 -1.68 6.18 5.60
CA SER A 32 -0.41 5.44 5.73
C SER A 32 -0.57 4.23 6.64
N LYS A 33 -1.31 4.38 7.75
CA LYS A 33 -1.59 3.29 8.68
C LYS A 33 -2.34 2.14 8.02
N GLU A 34 -3.37 2.40 7.19
CA GLU A 34 -4.12 1.35 6.49
C GLU A 34 -3.23 0.49 5.58
N ILE A 35 -2.26 1.10 4.90
CA ILE A 35 -1.30 0.35 4.08
C ILE A 35 -0.28 -0.37 4.97
N ARG A 36 0.27 0.31 5.99
CA ARG A 36 1.28 -0.27 6.89
C ARG A 36 0.81 -1.52 7.60
N ILE A 37 -0.46 -1.56 8.05
CA ILE A 37 -1.03 -2.72 8.74
C ILE A 37 -1.28 -3.91 7.80
N SER A 38 -1.33 -3.69 6.48
CA SER A 38 -1.48 -4.77 5.49
C SER A 38 -0.15 -5.33 5.01
N CYS A 39 0.97 -4.94 5.65
CA CYS A 39 2.30 -5.41 5.28
C CYS A 39 2.39 -6.94 5.34
N GLN A 40 2.96 -7.54 4.29
CA GLN A 40 3.14 -8.99 4.14
C GLN A 40 4.62 -9.42 4.19
N CYS A 41 5.52 -8.57 4.69
CA CYS A 41 6.93 -8.92 4.84
C CYS A 41 7.14 -9.95 5.96
N ALA A 42 8.32 -10.57 6.00
CA ALA A 42 8.66 -11.61 6.97
C ALA A 42 8.68 -11.12 8.43
N GLU A 43 8.82 -9.81 8.67
CA GLU A 43 8.71 -9.22 10.01
C GLU A 43 7.25 -9.03 10.46
N CYS A 44 6.34 -8.84 9.50
CA CYS A 44 4.93 -8.57 9.77
C CYS A 44 4.06 -9.82 9.69
N VAL A 45 4.48 -10.88 8.99
CA VAL A 45 3.69 -12.09 8.77
C VAL A 45 4.55 -13.33 8.90
N GLU A 46 4.01 -14.34 9.59
CA GLU A 46 4.60 -15.66 9.65
C GLU A 46 4.43 -16.40 8.31
N GLU A 47 5.52 -16.91 7.75
CA GLU A 47 5.55 -17.45 6.39
C GLU A 47 4.58 -18.62 6.14
N TRP A 48 4.49 -19.56 7.08
CA TRP A 48 3.75 -20.81 6.93
C TRP A 48 2.26 -20.67 7.24
N SER A 49 1.93 -20.08 8.39
CA SER A 49 0.54 -19.90 8.81
C SER A 49 -0.14 -18.70 8.14
N LYS A 50 0.65 -17.78 7.56
CA LYS A 50 0.21 -16.45 7.12
C LYS A 50 -0.42 -15.61 8.24
N ARG A 51 -0.15 -15.95 9.50
CA ARG A 51 -0.62 -15.19 10.65
C ARG A 51 0.08 -13.83 10.68
N GLN A 52 -0.72 -12.78 10.79
CA GLN A 52 -0.24 -11.43 11.05
C GLN A 52 0.44 -11.38 12.43
N LEU A 53 1.70 -10.97 12.43
CA LEU A 53 2.56 -10.74 13.60
C LEU A 53 2.49 -9.28 14.05
N LEU A 54 2.32 -8.37 13.10
CA LEU A 54 2.15 -6.95 13.38
C LEU A 54 0.84 -6.72 14.14
N ASP A 55 0.94 -6.13 15.32
CA ASP A 55 -0.22 -5.66 16.06
C ASP A 55 -0.66 -4.29 15.49
N PRO A 56 -1.88 -4.16 14.94
CA PRO A 56 -2.37 -2.87 14.43
C PRO A 56 -2.42 -1.76 15.49
N ALA A 57 -2.51 -2.12 16.78
CA ALA A 57 -2.51 -1.18 17.88
C ALA A 57 -1.13 -0.53 18.10
N THR A 58 -0.05 -1.18 17.70
CA THR A 58 1.32 -0.65 17.86
C THR A 58 1.72 0.28 16.71
N VAL A 59 0.95 0.34 15.62
CA VAL A 59 1.22 1.26 14.50
C VAL A 59 0.71 2.66 14.85
N PRO A 60 1.57 3.70 14.84
CA PRO A 60 1.17 5.07 15.16
C PRO A 60 0.04 5.59 14.26
N LEU A 61 -0.86 6.42 14.81
CA LEU A 61 -1.94 7.04 14.03
C LEU A 61 -1.40 8.11 13.08
N ASP A 62 -0.35 8.81 13.49
CA ASP A 62 0.37 9.85 12.75
C ASP A 62 1.47 9.29 11.82
N LEU A 63 1.46 7.98 11.57
CA LEU A 63 2.42 7.33 10.67
C LEU A 63 2.37 7.98 9.29
N GLN A 64 3.55 8.25 8.73
CA GLN A 64 3.74 8.78 7.39
C GLN A 64 4.55 7.82 6.53
N ALA A 65 4.19 7.72 5.25
CA ALA A 65 5.10 7.25 4.22
C ALA A 65 6.02 8.41 3.84
N GLU A 66 7.32 8.25 4.09
CA GLU A 66 8.33 9.26 3.85
C GLU A 66 8.84 9.21 2.41
N ASP A 67 8.91 8.01 1.84
CA ASP A 67 9.33 7.79 0.46
C ASP A 67 8.73 6.52 -0.12
N HIS A 68 8.91 6.30 -1.42
CA HIS A 68 8.48 5.10 -2.11
C HIS A 68 9.37 4.73 -3.30
N LEU A 69 9.41 3.42 -3.61
CA LEU A 69 10.10 2.89 -4.76
C LEU A 69 9.17 1.97 -5.55
N MET A 70 9.21 2.10 -6.89
CA MET A 70 8.52 1.16 -7.77
C MET A 70 9.31 -0.15 -7.83
N ILE A 71 8.63 -1.26 -7.55
CA ILE A 71 9.18 -2.61 -7.65
C ILE A 71 8.70 -3.22 -8.96
N GLY A 72 9.56 -3.11 -9.98
CA GLY A 72 9.22 -3.47 -11.35
C GLY A 72 7.94 -2.78 -11.82
N ASN A 73 7.09 -3.52 -12.53
CA ASN A 73 5.81 -3.03 -13.05
C ASN A 73 4.61 -3.69 -12.35
N TYR A 74 4.72 -3.98 -11.05
CA TYR A 74 3.65 -4.72 -10.34
C TYR A 74 3.46 -4.35 -8.87
N ALA A 75 4.39 -3.64 -8.24
CA ALA A 75 4.32 -3.32 -6.82
C ALA A 75 5.04 -2.01 -6.49
N ILE A 76 4.76 -1.51 -5.29
CA ILE A 76 5.43 -0.37 -4.68
C ILE A 76 5.95 -0.78 -3.30
N GLN A 77 7.10 -0.26 -2.93
CA GLN A 77 7.67 -0.33 -1.59
C GLN A 77 7.60 1.06 -0.98
N PHE A 78 7.31 1.16 0.32
CA PHE A 78 7.28 2.43 1.05
C PHE A 78 8.39 2.44 2.11
N LEU A 79 8.99 3.60 2.33
CA LEU A 79 9.72 3.93 3.54
C LEU A 79 8.74 4.57 4.53
N TRP A 80 8.64 4.00 5.72
CA TRP A 80 7.76 4.48 6.77
C TRP A 80 8.55 5.25 7.83
N SER A 81 7.91 6.25 8.42
CA SER A 81 8.45 7.04 9.55
C SER A 81 8.70 6.23 10.84
N ASP A 82 8.16 5.01 10.95
CA ASP A 82 8.54 4.05 12.01
C ASP A 82 9.87 3.31 11.72
N GLY A 83 10.53 3.67 10.61
CA GLY A 83 11.78 3.07 10.14
C GLY A 83 11.60 1.78 9.35
N HIS A 84 10.38 1.28 9.16
CA HIS A 84 10.13 0.07 8.39
C HIS A 84 10.17 0.34 6.88
N TYR A 85 10.70 -0.61 6.08
CA TYR A 85 10.81 -0.41 4.62
C TYR A 85 10.83 -1.71 3.80
N THR A 86 10.67 -2.89 4.42
CA THR A 86 10.80 -4.18 3.72
C THR A 86 9.50 -4.67 3.09
N GLY A 87 8.38 -3.97 3.32
CA GLY A 87 7.07 -4.28 2.75
C GLY A 87 6.99 -4.00 1.24
N ILE A 88 6.53 -5.00 0.49
CA ILE A 88 6.21 -4.87 -0.95
C ILE A 88 4.69 -4.96 -1.10
N PHE A 89 4.10 -3.93 -1.71
CA PHE A 89 2.65 -3.79 -1.86
C PHE A 89 2.27 -3.93 -3.34
N PRO A 90 1.74 -5.09 -3.77
CA PRO A 90 1.32 -5.28 -5.15
C PRO A 90 0.20 -4.31 -5.55
N PHE A 91 0.26 -3.80 -6.78
CA PHE A 91 -0.74 -2.89 -7.35
C PHE A 91 -2.15 -3.47 -7.26
N ALA A 92 -2.32 -4.76 -7.54
CA ALA A 92 -3.60 -5.44 -7.45
C ALA A 92 -4.16 -5.45 -6.01
N VAL A 93 -3.28 -5.60 -5.00
CA VAL A 93 -3.68 -5.58 -3.58
C VAL A 93 -4.09 -4.17 -3.17
N LEU A 94 -3.27 -3.16 -3.50
CA LEU A 94 -3.60 -1.77 -3.23
C LEU A 94 -4.92 -1.37 -3.87
N ARG A 95 -5.14 -1.74 -5.14
CA ARG A 95 -6.38 -1.45 -5.84
C ARG A 95 -7.59 -2.14 -5.19
N LYS A 96 -7.44 -3.40 -4.77
CA LYS A 96 -8.47 -4.13 -4.04
C LYS A 96 -8.78 -3.50 -2.67
N MET A 97 -7.80 -2.89 -2.02
CA MET A 97 -7.96 -2.17 -0.76
C MET A 97 -8.56 -0.77 -0.93
N CYS A 98 -8.81 -0.31 -2.16
CA CYS A 98 -9.30 1.04 -2.38
C CYS A 98 -10.62 1.29 -1.61
N PRO A 99 -10.70 2.32 -0.75
CA PRO A 99 -11.87 2.53 0.09
C PRO A 99 -13.06 3.17 -0.65
N CYS A 100 -12.92 3.51 -1.93
CA CYS A 100 -13.94 4.22 -2.70
C CYS A 100 -15.17 3.35 -2.97
N THR A 101 -16.31 3.99 -3.20
CA THR A 101 -17.58 3.30 -3.42
C THR A 101 -17.52 2.37 -4.63
N SER A 102 -16.89 2.77 -5.74
CA SER A 102 -16.83 1.94 -6.95
C SER A 102 -16.04 0.64 -6.76
N CYS A 103 -15.09 0.58 -5.82
CA CYS A 103 -14.29 -0.61 -5.55
C CYS A 103 -14.84 -1.47 -4.41
N LYS A 104 -15.77 -0.94 -3.60
CA LYS A 104 -16.46 -1.68 -2.52
C LYS A 104 -17.77 -2.35 -2.96
N SER A 105 -18.27 -2.00 -4.15
CA SER A 105 -19.49 -2.56 -4.76
C SER A 105 -19.36 -4.04 -5.13
#